data_AF-A0A2W2CS76-F1
#
_entry.id   AF-A0A2W2CS76-F1
#
_cell.length_a   1.000
_cell.length_b   1.000
_cell.length_c   1.000
_cell.angle_alpha   90.00
_cell.angle_beta   90.00
_cell.angle_gamma   90.00
#
_symmetry.space_group_name_H-M   'P 1'
#
loop_
_entity.id
_entity.type
_entity.pdbx_description
1 polymer ?
#
loop_
_entity_poly.entity_id
_entity_poly.type
_entity_poly.pdbx_seq_one_letter_code
_entity_poly.pdbx_strand_id
1 'polypeptide(L)'
;MPVRARSGANRRWCVVGCPAGVRGSLDPAPEAPGRQAVYRRLPLSGTSWYDPLFRRRACRPGTTPATMERMSDDESSGGRFVVHEHHARRLHWDLRVEHDGVLASWALPRGFPRTPEENRLAVRTDDHPMEFLTFDGEIPAGEYGGGAMTIWDHGTYTAEKFRDDKVVARFDGERVQGRFALFRTRGDDWMIHRMDGPADDGEPLPESLAPMTATPGALPRDQDAWAFEVDWDGARTLAYADPGRLRLADGDGRDVTRRYPELRPLTYAVGARRLLLDGELVAFGADGRPSATRLRRRVAASDETDIRRRAETAPVVYVVYDLLHLDGRSLLDAPYEERRRELTALRLAGSAWQVPDHQRGDGDVLLEAARQQGLAGVVAKRLDSPYRPGRRSRDWRRITA
;
A
#
# COMPACT_ATOMS: atom_id res chain seq x y z
N MET A 1 -9.02 -32.89 -34.71
CA MET A 1 -10.14 -32.08 -34.19
C MET A 1 -9.61 -31.26 -33.01
N PRO A 2 -9.35 -29.96 -33.18
CA PRO A 2 -8.54 -29.19 -32.24
C PRO A 2 -9.38 -28.57 -31.10
N VAL A 3 -8.69 -28.41 -29.97
CA VAL A 3 -9.12 -27.81 -28.71
C VAL A 3 -9.25 -26.28 -28.87
N ARG A 4 -10.38 -25.69 -28.44
CA ARG A 4 -10.59 -24.23 -28.39
C ARG A 4 -10.06 -23.66 -27.07
N ALA A 5 -9.04 -22.82 -27.16
CA ALA A 5 -8.63 -21.89 -26.10
C ALA A 5 -9.65 -20.73 -25.98
N ARG A 6 -10.02 -20.36 -24.75
CA ARG A 6 -10.75 -19.12 -24.46
C ARG A 6 -9.78 -18.08 -23.90
N SER A 7 -9.60 -16.99 -24.63
CA SER A 7 -8.93 -15.78 -24.20
C SER A 7 -9.85 -14.98 -23.27
N GLY A 8 -9.40 -14.74 -22.03
CA GLY A 8 -10.04 -13.82 -21.09
C GLY A 8 -9.45 -12.42 -21.28
N ALA A 9 -10.16 -11.56 -22.00
CA ALA A 9 -9.81 -10.15 -22.15
C ALA A 9 -10.16 -9.37 -20.88
N ASN A 10 -9.16 -8.70 -20.33
CA ASN A 10 -9.22 -7.78 -19.19
C ASN A 10 -9.97 -6.50 -19.64
N ARG A 11 -11.19 -6.25 -19.14
CA ARG A 11 -11.96 -5.04 -19.48
C ARG A 11 -11.78 -3.98 -18.40
N ARG A 12 -11.17 -2.86 -18.80
CA ARG A 12 -11.17 -1.58 -18.07
C ARG A 12 -12.59 -1.00 -18.10
N TRP A 13 -13.03 -0.45 -16.96
CA TRP A 13 -14.31 0.22 -16.82
C TRP A 13 -14.14 1.70 -17.22
N CYS A 14 -14.82 2.11 -18.30
CA CYS A 14 -14.95 3.51 -18.69
C CYS A 14 -16.36 3.99 -18.37
N VAL A 15 -16.46 5.17 -17.75
CA VAL A 15 -17.71 5.89 -17.54
C VAL A 15 -18.20 6.41 -18.89
N VAL A 16 -19.46 6.10 -19.24
CA VAL A 16 -20.09 6.43 -20.52
C VAL A 16 -20.74 7.82 -20.44
N GLY A 17 -20.36 8.71 -21.36
CA GLY A 17 -21.05 9.97 -21.65
C GLY A 17 -22.18 9.78 -22.68
N CYS A 18 -23.23 10.60 -22.56
CA CYS A 18 -24.42 10.63 -23.42
C CYS A 18 -24.17 11.22 -24.84
N PRO A 19 -25.09 11.01 -25.82
CA PRO A 19 -24.75 11.10 -27.25
C PRO A 19 -25.37 12.26 -28.05
N ALA A 20 -24.89 12.36 -29.29
CA ALA A 20 -25.37 13.04 -30.51
C ALA A 20 -24.89 14.50 -30.72
N GLY A 21 -24.33 14.92 -31.87
CA GLY A 21 -24.11 14.32 -33.17
C GLY A 21 -24.31 15.38 -34.27
N VAL A 22 -23.26 15.79 -34.98
CA VAL A 22 -23.35 16.49 -36.29
C VAL A 22 -22.16 16.10 -37.15
N ARG A 23 -22.41 15.73 -38.42
CA ARG A 23 -21.43 15.31 -39.43
C ARG A 23 -20.87 16.50 -40.21
N GLY A 24 -19.58 16.46 -40.53
CA GLY A 24 -18.90 17.29 -41.53
C GLY A 24 -17.49 16.74 -41.79
N SER A 25 -17.08 16.59 -43.05
CA SER A 25 -15.93 15.76 -43.49
C SER A 25 -14.71 16.58 -43.97
N LEU A 26 -13.51 16.02 -43.74
CA LEU A 26 -12.22 16.13 -44.51
C LEU A 26 -11.55 17.54 -44.55
N ASP A 27 -10.26 17.76 -44.25
CA ASP A 27 -9.01 17.00 -44.44
C ASP A 27 -7.91 17.35 -43.38
N PRO A 28 -6.76 16.63 -43.31
CA PRO A 28 -5.85 16.61 -42.15
C PRO A 28 -4.51 17.39 -42.27
N ALA A 29 -3.94 17.66 -41.08
CA ALA A 29 -2.52 17.94 -40.72
C ALA A 29 -1.96 19.36 -41.01
N PRO A 30 -1.05 19.90 -40.15
CA PRO A 30 0.25 19.29 -39.87
C PRO A 30 0.59 19.05 -38.40
N GLU A 31 1.27 17.93 -38.15
CA GLU A 31 1.94 17.57 -36.91
C GLU A 31 3.21 18.40 -36.66
N ALA A 32 3.50 18.68 -35.40
CA ALA A 32 4.81 19.11 -34.90
C ALA A 32 5.00 18.54 -33.47
N PRO A 33 6.24 18.35 -33.00
CA PRO A 33 6.98 17.11 -33.16
C PRO A 33 7.00 16.26 -31.88
N GLY A 34 6.77 14.96 -32.06
CA GLY A 34 6.92 13.95 -31.01
C GLY A 34 8.38 13.78 -30.60
N ARG A 35 8.64 13.83 -29.29
CA ARG A 35 9.85 13.29 -28.68
C ARG A 35 9.81 11.77 -28.77
N GLN A 36 10.38 11.22 -29.84
CA GLN A 36 10.68 9.80 -29.94
C GLN A 36 11.83 9.46 -28.99
N ALA A 37 11.53 8.72 -27.93
CA ALA A 37 12.54 7.94 -27.24
C ALA A 37 12.96 6.80 -28.17
N VAL A 38 14.18 6.89 -28.70
CA VAL A 38 14.79 5.86 -29.53
C VAL A 38 15.07 4.64 -28.66
N TYR A 39 14.18 3.65 -28.67
CA TYR A 39 14.51 2.31 -28.21
C TYR A 39 15.42 1.66 -29.26
N ARG A 40 16.73 1.74 -29.03
CA ARG A 40 17.70 0.98 -29.81
C ARG A 40 17.57 -0.50 -29.42
N ARG A 41 16.97 -1.27 -30.33
CA ARG A 41 16.92 -2.73 -30.27
C ARG A 41 18.35 -3.27 -30.36
N LEU A 42 18.91 -3.70 -29.24
CA LEU A 42 20.16 -4.48 -29.23
C LEU A 42 19.83 -5.94 -29.58
N PRO A 43 20.69 -6.62 -30.38
CA PRO A 43 20.42 -7.95 -30.88
C PRO A 43 20.42 -8.99 -29.75
N LEU A 44 19.41 -9.88 -29.78
CA LEU A 44 19.36 -11.11 -29.00
C LEU A 44 20.46 -12.05 -29.50
N SER A 45 21.66 -11.95 -28.94
CA SER A 45 22.62 -13.06 -28.93
C SER A 45 22.48 -13.75 -27.58
N GLY A 46 21.94 -14.97 -27.62
CA GLY A 46 21.85 -15.84 -26.46
C GLY A 46 23.24 -16.09 -25.88
N THR A 47 23.42 -15.72 -24.63
CA THR A 47 24.46 -16.28 -23.79
C THR A 47 23.80 -16.55 -22.45
N SER A 48 23.54 -17.82 -22.21
CA SER A 48 23.10 -18.38 -20.94
C SER A 48 24.06 -17.91 -19.84
N TRP A 49 23.58 -17.14 -18.86
CA TRP A 49 24.34 -16.76 -17.67
C TRP A 49 24.41 -17.93 -16.67
N TYR A 50 24.84 -19.10 -17.15
CA TYR A 50 25.18 -20.26 -16.36
C TYR A 50 26.17 -21.11 -17.17
N ASP A 51 27.45 -21.07 -16.78
CA ASP A 51 28.46 -22.05 -17.17
C ASP A 51 28.53 -23.16 -16.10
N PRO A 52 28.13 -24.41 -16.40
CA PRO A 52 28.19 -25.52 -15.46
C PRO A 52 29.55 -26.22 -15.52
N LEU A 53 30.61 -25.61 -14.97
CA LEU A 53 31.91 -26.27 -14.76
C LEU A 53 32.54 -26.10 -13.36
N PHE A 54 31.84 -25.53 -12.38
CA PHE A 54 32.32 -25.45 -10.99
C PHE A 54 31.79 -26.56 -10.06
N ARG A 55 31.74 -27.80 -10.56
CA ARG A 55 31.77 -29.01 -9.72
C ARG A 55 32.78 -30.00 -10.27
N ARG A 56 34.04 -29.84 -9.84
CA ARG A 56 35.04 -30.90 -9.59
C ARG A 56 36.39 -30.24 -9.35
N ARG A 57 36.74 -30.02 -8.09
CA ARG A 57 38.11 -30.25 -7.61
C ARG A 57 38.02 -30.67 -6.15
N ALA A 58 38.21 -31.97 -5.98
CA ALA A 58 38.40 -32.63 -4.71
C ALA A 58 39.61 -32.03 -3.97
N CYS A 59 39.53 -32.06 -2.65
CA CYS A 59 40.63 -31.83 -1.73
C CYS A 59 41.92 -32.52 -2.21
N ARG A 60 43.02 -31.77 -2.25
CA ARG A 60 44.38 -32.32 -2.08
C ARG A 60 44.91 -31.81 -0.74
N PRO A 61 45.52 -32.68 0.09
CA PRO A 61 46.01 -32.32 1.41
C PRO A 61 47.38 -31.62 1.33
N GLY A 62 47.59 -30.66 2.24
CA GLY A 62 48.91 -30.14 2.60
C GLY A 62 49.31 -28.87 1.87
N THR A 63 49.06 -27.72 2.50
CA THR A 63 50.06 -26.72 2.91
C THR A 63 49.32 -25.69 3.74
N THR A 64 49.49 -25.73 5.05
CA THR A 64 49.04 -24.67 5.96
C THR A 64 49.84 -23.40 5.64
N PRO A 65 49.19 -22.23 5.61
CA PRO A 65 49.78 -21.10 6.28
C PRO A 65 48.86 -20.59 7.38
N ALA A 66 49.47 -20.50 8.56
CA ALA A 66 49.24 -19.52 9.62
C ALA A 66 47.79 -19.08 9.89
N THR A 67 47.28 -19.56 11.03
CA THR A 67 46.54 -18.79 12.03
C THR A 67 46.21 -17.36 11.58
N MET A 68 45.05 -17.17 10.94
CA MET A 68 44.40 -15.87 10.99
C MET A 68 43.93 -15.70 12.42
N GLU A 69 44.69 -14.90 13.17
CA GLU A 69 44.29 -14.39 14.46
C GLU A 69 42.88 -13.80 14.32
N ARG A 70 41.94 -14.29 15.14
CA ARG A 70 40.66 -13.62 15.36
C ARG A 70 41.00 -12.22 15.88
N MET A 71 40.94 -11.25 14.97
CA MET A 71 40.99 -9.84 15.33
C MET A 71 39.79 -9.56 16.24
N SER A 72 40.04 -8.75 17.25
CA SER A 72 39.21 -8.47 18.42
C SER A 72 37.77 -8.06 18.09
N ASP A 73 36.82 -8.78 18.68
CA ASP A 73 35.39 -8.49 18.75
C ASP A 73 35.12 -7.26 19.66
N ASP A 74 35.51 -6.03 19.30
CA ASP A 74 34.93 -4.79 19.90
C ASP A 74 35.32 -3.44 19.21
N GLU A 75 35.66 -3.40 17.92
CA GLU A 75 35.75 -2.10 17.22
C GLU A 75 34.43 -1.77 16.52
N SER A 76 33.97 -0.52 16.72
CA SER A 76 32.80 0.00 16.03
C SER A 76 33.07 0.11 14.52
N SER A 77 32.61 -0.87 13.74
CA SER A 77 32.70 -0.83 12.27
C SER A 77 31.48 -0.11 11.69
N GLY A 78 31.71 0.93 10.89
CA GLY A 78 30.64 1.63 10.15
C GLY A 78 30.57 1.20 8.69
N GLY A 79 29.42 1.40 8.06
CA GLY A 79 29.23 1.10 6.64
C GLY A 79 27.96 1.73 6.10
N ARG A 80 27.57 1.34 4.88
CA ARG A 80 26.29 1.76 4.28
C ARG A 80 25.22 0.72 4.52
N PHE A 81 23.98 1.16 4.50
CA PHE A 81 22.83 0.27 4.44
C PHE A 81 21.86 0.74 3.36
N VAL A 82 21.05 -0.20 2.89
CA VAL A 82 19.90 0.07 2.03
C VAL A 82 18.73 -0.75 2.56
N VAL A 83 17.53 -0.19 2.42
CA VAL A 83 16.28 -0.88 2.65
C VAL A 83 15.49 -0.87 1.36
N HIS A 84 15.20 -2.05 0.82
CA HIS A 84 14.33 -2.18 -0.36
C HIS A 84 12.90 -2.47 0.04
N GLU A 85 11.93 -1.76 -0.55
CA GLU A 85 10.54 -2.20 -0.55
C GLU A 85 10.38 -3.25 -1.66
N HIS A 86 10.08 -4.49 -1.27
CA HIS A 86 10.02 -5.62 -2.19
C HIS A 86 8.59 -6.15 -2.36
N HIS A 87 8.04 -5.93 -3.55
CA HIS A 87 6.74 -6.43 -3.99
C HIS A 87 6.90 -7.81 -4.63
N ALA A 88 7.27 -8.80 -3.81
CA ALA A 88 7.31 -10.22 -4.21
C ALA A 88 5.92 -10.87 -4.06
N ARG A 89 5.85 -12.17 -3.72
CA ARG A 89 4.58 -12.83 -3.33
C ARG A 89 3.87 -12.14 -2.16
N ARG A 90 4.65 -11.49 -1.28
CA ARG A 90 4.22 -10.68 -0.15
C ARG A 90 5.10 -9.44 -0.06
N LEU A 91 4.52 -8.31 0.36
CA LEU A 91 5.25 -7.08 0.63
C LEU A 91 6.13 -7.30 1.86
N HIS A 92 7.39 -6.92 1.75
CA HIS A 92 8.33 -6.89 2.85
C HIS A 92 9.43 -5.87 2.57
N TRP A 93 10.24 -5.58 3.58
CA TRP A 93 11.38 -4.68 3.48
C TRP A 93 12.67 -5.45 3.66
N ASP A 94 13.57 -5.43 2.67
CA ASP A 94 14.87 -6.05 2.79
C ASP A 94 15.87 -5.05 3.39
N LEU A 95 16.27 -5.28 4.64
CA LEU A 95 17.40 -4.58 5.25
C LEU A 95 18.69 -5.22 4.79
N ARG A 96 19.57 -4.44 4.18
CA ARG A 96 20.87 -4.87 3.67
C ARG A 96 21.95 -3.97 4.24
N VAL A 97 22.95 -4.58 4.87
CA VAL A 97 23.98 -3.88 5.64
C VAL A 97 25.34 -4.30 5.11
N GLU A 98 26.16 -3.32 4.70
CA GLU A 98 27.52 -3.54 4.20
C GLU A 98 28.42 -4.08 5.31
N HIS A 99 28.88 -5.33 5.20
CA HIS A 99 29.78 -5.96 6.16
C HIS A 99 30.72 -6.92 5.43
N ASP A 100 32.03 -6.81 5.67
CA ASP A 100 33.06 -7.67 5.09
C ASP A 100 32.99 -7.83 3.55
N GLY A 101 32.68 -6.73 2.85
CA GLY A 101 32.63 -6.68 1.38
C GLY A 101 31.38 -7.29 0.74
N VAL A 102 30.40 -7.70 1.56
CA VAL A 102 29.08 -8.18 1.11
C VAL A 102 27.96 -7.42 1.82
N LEU A 103 26.72 -7.65 1.40
CA LEU A 103 25.53 -7.14 2.08
C LEU A 103 24.87 -8.22 2.92
N ALA A 104 25.11 -8.16 4.23
CA ALA A 104 24.36 -8.90 5.22
C ALA A 104 22.88 -8.53 5.14
N SER A 105 22.02 -9.48 4.80
CA SER A 105 20.63 -9.20 4.39
C SER A 105 19.57 -9.89 5.26
N TRP A 106 18.50 -9.16 5.59
CA TRP A 106 17.32 -9.66 6.30
C TRP A 106 16.03 -9.14 5.66
N ALA A 107 15.07 -10.03 5.43
CA ALA A 107 13.72 -9.66 5.04
C ALA A 107 12.88 -9.34 6.29
N LEU A 108 12.24 -8.18 6.33
CA LEU A 108 11.39 -7.67 7.41
C LEU A 108 9.93 -7.61 6.93
N PRO A 109 9.09 -8.64 7.16
CA PRO A 109 7.72 -8.68 6.64
C PRO A 109 6.80 -7.56 7.16
N ARG A 110 7.13 -7.01 8.33
CA ARG A 110 6.41 -5.90 8.97
C ARG A 110 7.29 -4.65 9.11
N GLY A 111 8.38 -4.57 8.37
CA GLY A 111 9.33 -3.45 8.44
C GLY A 111 9.99 -3.30 9.83
N PHE A 112 10.55 -2.12 10.07
CA PHE A 112 11.27 -1.80 11.31
C PHE A 112 10.33 -1.54 12.50
N PRO A 113 10.63 -2.05 13.71
CA PRO A 113 9.89 -1.70 14.92
C PRO A 113 10.06 -0.21 15.21
N ARG A 114 8.94 0.47 15.50
CA ARG A 114 8.95 1.91 15.81
C ARG A 114 9.14 2.18 17.30
N THR A 115 8.86 1.20 18.17
CA THR A 115 8.96 1.36 19.62
C THR A 115 9.68 0.16 20.27
N PRO A 116 10.25 0.33 21.48
CA PRO A 116 10.86 -0.78 22.24
C PRO A 116 9.91 -1.91 22.61
N GLU A 117 8.61 -1.64 22.71
CA GLU A 117 7.63 -2.61 23.18
C GLU A 117 7.33 -3.70 22.13
N GLU A 118 7.78 -3.49 20.89
CA GLU A 118 7.53 -4.38 19.77
C GLU A 118 8.80 -5.07 19.26
N ASN A 119 8.75 -6.40 19.17
CA ASN A 119 9.71 -7.19 18.41
C ASN A 119 9.07 -7.60 17.07
N ARG A 120 9.80 -7.42 15.97
CA ARG A 120 9.34 -7.82 14.63
C ARG A 120 10.21 -8.94 14.07
N LEU A 121 9.61 -9.81 13.27
CA LEU A 121 10.33 -10.89 12.60
C LEU A 121 11.32 -10.30 11.60
N ALA A 122 12.54 -10.81 11.63
CA ALA A 122 13.56 -10.60 10.60
C ALA A 122 13.92 -11.98 10.05
N VAL A 123 13.91 -12.18 8.75
CA VAL A 123 14.27 -13.47 8.15
C VAL A 123 15.64 -13.29 7.53
N ARG A 124 16.66 -13.99 8.05
CA ARG A 124 18.01 -13.96 7.47
C ARG A 124 17.95 -14.55 6.06
N THR A 125 18.49 -13.82 5.09
CA THR A 125 18.61 -14.25 3.70
C THR A 125 20.08 -14.42 3.34
N ASP A 126 20.37 -14.98 2.16
CA ASP A 126 21.74 -15.06 1.64
C ASP A 126 22.36 -13.65 1.56
N ASP A 127 23.68 -13.57 1.67
CA ASP A 127 24.38 -12.29 1.51
C ASP A 127 24.32 -11.84 0.05
N HIS A 128 24.17 -10.54 -0.16
CA HIS A 128 24.00 -9.97 -1.50
C HIS A 128 25.24 -9.19 -1.95
N PRO A 129 25.48 -9.08 -3.27
CA PRO A 129 26.55 -8.23 -3.80
C PRO A 129 26.35 -6.76 -3.46
N MET A 130 27.46 -6.03 -3.32
CA MET A 130 27.48 -4.59 -3.01
C MET A 130 26.67 -3.72 -3.99
N GLU A 131 26.49 -4.17 -5.24
CA GLU A 131 25.72 -3.49 -6.28
C GLU A 131 24.26 -3.26 -5.88
N PHE A 132 23.71 -4.07 -4.96
CA PHE A 132 22.35 -3.90 -4.47
C PHE A 132 22.15 -2.61 -3.66
N LEU A 133 23.20 -1.97 -3.14
CA LEU A 133 23.09 -0.68 -2.45
C LEU A 133 22.41 0.41 -3.29
N THR A 134 22.55 0.32 -4.62
CA THR A 134 22.02 1.30 -5.57
C THR A 134 21.01 0.69 -6.54
N PHE A 135 20.62 -0.57 -6.35
CA PHE A 135 19.72 -1.26 -7.26
C PHE A 135 18.25 -0.87 -7.00
N ASP A 136 17.54 -0.58 -8.10
CA ASP A 136 16.10 -0.35 -8.18
C ASP A 136 15.62 -0.99 -9.50
N GLY A 137 14.56 -1.81 -9.48
CA GLY A 137 14.07 -2.49 -10.67
C GLY A 137 13.15 -3.68 -10.44
N GLU A 138 12.75 -4.34 -11.52
CA GLU A 138 11.89 -5.53 -11.48
C GLU A 138 12.72 -6.80 -11.71
N ILE A 139 12.69 -7.72 -10.75
CA ILE A 139 13.30 -9.04 -10.89
C ILE A 139 12.28 -10.00 -11.53
N PRO A 140 12.63 -10.68 -12.65
CA PRO A 140 11.70 -11.56 -13.35
C PRO A 140 11.04 -12.60 -12.45
N ALA A 141 9.76 -12.88 -12.72
CA ALA A 141 9.03 -13.91 -11.99
C ALA A 141 9.67 -15.30 -12.18
N GLY A 142 9.96 -15.98 -11.08
CA GLY A 142 10.60 -17.31 -11.07
C GLY A 142 12.07 -17.29 -10.67
N GLU A 143 12.72 -16.13 -10.73
CA GLU A 143 14.06 -15.93 -10.17
C GLU A 143 14.01 -15.73 -8.66
N TYR A 144 15.13 -15.98 -7.98
CA TYR A 144 15.27 -15.70 -6.56
C TYR A 144 15.10 -14.18 -6.32
N GLY A 145 14.12 -13.82 -5.49
CA GLY A 145 13.76 -12.41 -5.29
C GLY A 145 12.84 -11.81 -6.36
N GLY A 146 12.17 -12.61 -7.19
CA GLY A 146 11.22 -12.11 -8.20
C GLY A 146 10.15 -11.16 -7.64
N GLY A 147 10.00 -10.00 -8.28
CA GLY A 147 9.12 -8.91 -7.84
C GLY A 147 9.71 -7.53 -8.12
N ALA A 148 8.90 -6.49 -7.99
CA ALA A 148 9.40 -5.11 -8.07
C ALA A 148 10.13 -4.75 -6.77
N MET A 149 11.35 -4.24 -6.90
CA MET A 149 12.18 -3.76 -5.79
C MET A 149 12.48 -2.29 -5.99
N THR A 150 12.19 -1.49 -4.97
CA THR A 150 12.53 -0.07 -4.97
C THR A 150 13.31 0.31 -3.73
N ILE A 151 14.22 1.27 -3.82
CA ILE A 151 14.94 1.77 -2.65
C ILE A 151 13.96 2.58 -1.80
N TRP A 152 13.63 2.06 -0.62
CA TRP A 152 12.75 2.71 0.34
C TRP A 152 13.52 3.66 1.27
N ASP A 153 14.70 3.25 1.70
CA ASP A 153 15.61 4.07 2.50
C ASP A 153 17.05 3.65 2.26
N HIS A 154 17.98 4.55 2.52
CA HIS A 154 19.41 4.24 2.49
C HIS A 154 20.15 5.24 3.36
N GLY A 155 21.36 4.87 3.79
CA GLY A 155 22.17 5.75 4.61
C GLY A 155 23.40 5.06 5.13
N THR A 156 23.87 5.53 6.28
CA THR A 156 25.02 4.96 6.97
C THR A 156 24.59 4.30 8.26
N TYR A 157 25.38 3.33 8.71
CA TYR A 157 25.18 2.70 10.00
C TYR A 157 26.50 2.56 10.74
N THR A 158 26.42 2.49 12.06
CA THR A 158 27.55 2.16 12.94
C THR A 158 27.20 0.90 13.71
N ALA A 159 27.96 -0.19 13.49
CA ALA A 159 27.85 -1.38 14.32
C ALA A 159 28.49 -1.13 15.68
N GLU A 160 27.75 -1.46 16.72
CA GLU A 160 28.31 -1.66 18.06
C GLU A 160 28.68 -3.13 18.26
N LYS A 161 27.92 -4.05 17.65
CA LYS A 161 28.17 -5.49 17.66
C LYS A 161 27.75 -6.08 16.34
N PHE A 162 28.59 -6.92 15.74
CA PHE A 162 28.24 -7.68 14.54
C PHE A 162 28.73 -9.12 14.71
N ARG A 163 27.81 -10.03 15.05
CA ARG A 163 28.08 -11.45 15.28
C ARG A 163 27.02 -12.30 14.58
N ASP A 164 27.35 -13.57 14.33
CA ASP A 164 26.46 -14.54 13.66
C ASP A 164 25.12 -14.77 14.37
N ASP A 165 25.01 -14.43 15.65
CA ASP A 165 23.80 -14.58 16.46
C ASP A 165 23.10 -13.27 16.80
N LYS A 166 23.79 -12.14 16.61
CA LYS A 166 23.34 -10.83 17.07
C LYS A 166 24.09 -9.69 16.38
N VAL A 167 23.33 -8.75 15.82
CA VAL A 167 23.83 -7.48 15.31
C VAL A 167 23.17 -6.34 16.10
N VAL A 168 23.97 -5.43 16.64
CA VAL A 168 23.50 -4.19 17.26
C VAL A 168 24.13 -3.05 16.49
N ALA A 169 23.29 -2.21 15.89
CA ALA A 169 23.73 -1.12 15.05
C ALA A 169 22.84 0.11 15.23
N ARG A 170 23.46 1.28 15.10
CA ARG A 170 22.75 2.54 14.92
C ARG A 170 22.65 2.83 13.43
N PHE A 171 21.43 3.09 12.96
CA PHE A 171 21.13 3.45 11.58
C PHE A 171 20.86 4.96 11.48
N ASP A 172 21.38 5.56 10.43
CA ASP A 172 21.21 6.97 10.06
C ASP A 172 20.84 7.05 8.58
N GLY A 173 19.53 6.96 8.31
CA GLY A 173 18.91 7.18 7.01
C GLY A 173 17.81 8.25 7.08
N GLU A 174 17.06 8.40 5.99
CA GLU A 174 15.95 9.35 5.91
C GLU A 174 14.73 8.85 6.68
N ARG A 175 14.46 7.54 6.65
CA ARG A 175 13.27 6.91 7.25
C ARG A 175 13.61 6.01 8.44
N VAL A 176 14.76 5.35 8.39
CA VAL A 176 15.27 4.48 9.44
C VAL A 176 16.36 5.20 10.20
N GLN A 177 16.01 5.62 11.41
CA GLN A 177 16.93 6.25 12.34
C GLN A 177 16.90 5.51 13.67
N GLY A 178 18.02 5.53 14.38
CA GLY A 178 18.13 5.04 15.75
C GLY A 178 18.80 3.68 15.87
N ARG A 179 18.81 3.16 17.09
CA ARG A 179 19.53 1.94 17.48
C ARG A 179 18.62 0.72 17.44
N PHE A 180 19.08 -0.33 16.76
CA PHE A 180 18.36 -1.58 16.60
C PHE A 180 19.23 -2.78 16.95
N ALA A 181 18.60 -3.82 17.49
CA ALA A 181 19.18 -5.13 17.68
C ALA A 181 18.48 -6.15 16.78
N LEU A 182 19.23 -6.78 15.89
CA LEU A 182 18.87 -8.03 15.23
C LEU A 182 19.41 -9.18 16.07
N PHE A 183 18.58 -10.14 16.45
CA PHE A 183 19.04 -11.26 17.28
C PHE A 183 18.28 -12.54 16.97
N ARG A 184 18.97 -13.67 17.13
CA ARG A 184 18.34 -14.99 17.03
C ARG A 184 17.53 -15.32 18.28
N THR A 185 16.34 -15.87 18.08
CA THR A 185 15.55 -16.49 19.15
C THR A 185 15.83 -18.00 19.20
N ARG A 186 15.09 -18.77 20.02
CA ARG A 186 15.26 -20.23 20.08
C ARG A 186 14.89 -20.86 18.72
N GLY A 187 15.89 -21.24 17.93
CA GLY A 187 15.75 -21.80 16.57
C GLY A 187 16.58 -21.03 15.54
N ASP A 188 16.08 -20.95 14.30
CA ASP A 188 16.68 -20.17 13.21
C ASP A 188 15.94 -18.84 12.94
N ASP A 189 14.92 -18.52 13.76
CA ASP A 189 14.15 -17.29 13.63
C ASP A 189 14.94 -16.08 14.19
N TRP A 190 15.11 -15.06 13.34
CA TRP A 190 15.68 -13.77 13.72
C TRP A 190 14.57 -12.77 14.06
N MET A 191 14.86 -11.87 14.98
CA MET A 191 13.98 -10.77 15.36
C MET A 191 14.76 -9.47 15.28
N ILE A 192 14.06 -8.37 14.98
CA ILE A 192 14.55 -7.01 15.09
C ILE A 192 13.79 -6.29 16.22
N HIS A 193 14.54 -5.54 17.03
CA HIS A 193 14.06 -4.78 18.16
C HIS A 193 14.66 -3.37 18.13
N ARG A 194 13.84 -2.35 18.38
CA ARG A 194 14.33 -0.97 18.55
C ARG A 194 14.78 -0.79 19.99
N MET A 195 16.02 -0.35 20.18
CA MET A 195 16.62 -0.17 21.49
C MET A 195 16.45 1.25 22.05
N ASP A 196 16.30 2.24 21.17
CA ASP A 196 15.98 3.62 21.53
C ASP A 196 14.49 3.78 21.83
N GLY A 197 14.05 4.91 22.39
CA GLY A 197 12.62 5.23 22.59
C GLY A 197 11.79 5.20 21.30
N PRO A 198 10.51 5.61 21.29
CA PRO A 198 9.71 5.66 20.07
C PRO A 198 10.41 6.44 18.94
N ALA A 199 10.25 5.99 17.71
CA ALA A 199 10.74 6.71 16.54
C ALA A 199 10.09 8.10 16.45
N ASP A 200 10.88 9.12 16.10
CA ASP A 200 10.40 10.49 15.90
C ASP A 200 9.86 10.64 14.48
N ASP A 201 8.77 9.94 14.20
CA ASP A 201 8.14 9.87 12.88
C ASP A 201 6.72 10.44 12.88
N GLY A 202 6.37 11.21 13.91
CA GLY A 202 5.07 11.84 14.11
C GLY A 202 4.11 11.03 14.98
N GLU A 203 2.84 11.42 14.95
CA GLU A 203 1.75 10.84 15.73
C GLU A 203 1.44 9.40 15.28
N PRO A 204 1.33 8.42 16.21
CA PRO A 204 0.91 7.07 15.86
C PRO A 204 -0.53 7.05 15.34
N LEU A 205 -0.89 6.02 14.57
CA LEU A 205 -2.29 5.82 14.20
C LEU A 205 -3.14 5.63 15.46
N PRO A 206 -4.32 6.28 15.56
CA PRO A 206 -5.19 6.08 16.69
C PRO A 206 -5.67 4.61 16.74
N GLU A 207 -5.78 4.04 17.95
CA GLU A 207 -6.25 2.66 18.12
C GLU A 207 -7.71 2.49 17.68
N SER A 208 -8.53 3.52 17.88
CA SER A 208 -9.92 3.54 17.43
C SER A 208 -10.38 4.96 17.17
N LEU A 209 -11.34 5.11 16.26
CA LEU A 209 -11.94 6.37 15.89
C LEU A 209 -13.40 6.11 15.52
N ALA A 210 -14.32 6.85 16.11
CA ALA A 210 -15.74 6.80 15.74
C ALA A 210 -15.96 7.69 14.50
N PRO A 211 -16.64 7.21 13.44
CA PRO A 211 -16.84 8.02 12.24
C PRO A 211 -17.69 9.28 12.50
N MET A 212 -17.37 10.36 11.80
CA MET A 212 -18.23 11.54 11.69
C MET A 212 -19.45 11.21 10.82
N THR A 213 -20.63 11.68 11.22
CA THR A 213 -21.90 11.37 10.53
C THR A 213 -22.57 12.63 9.98
N ALA A 214 -23.24 12.47 8.85
CA ALA A 214 -23.99 13.56 8.22
C ALA A 214 -25.34 13.82 8.91
N THR A 215 -25.79 15.07 8.85
CA THR A 215 -27.17 15.45 9.19
C THR A 215 -28.04 15.38 7.93
N PRO A 216 -29.27 14.83 7.98
CA PRO A 216 -30.21 14.98 6.87
C PRO A 216 -30.46 16.47 6.56
N GLY A 217 -30.53 16.85 5.29
CA GLY A 217 -30.76 18.26 4.94
C GLY A 217 -31.06 18.49 3.46
N ALA A 218 -31.27 19.77 3.12
CA ALA A 218 -31.42 20.23 1.75
C ALA A 218 -30.07 20.64 1.15
N LEU A 219 -30.02 20.75 -0.19
CA LEU A 219 -28.90 21.34 -0.91
C LEU A 219 -28.53 22.71 -0.32
N PRO A 220 -27.25 22.96 0.01
CA PRO A 220 -26.77 24.28 0.38
C PRO A 220 -27.08 25.30 -0.72
N ARG A 221 -27.43 26.54 -0.34
CA ARG A 221 -27.65 27.62 -1.32
C ARG A 221 -26.33 28.12 -1.92
N ASP A 222 -25.33 28.30 -1.07
CA ASP A 222 -23.95 28.57 -1.46
C ASP A 222 -23.29 27.21 -1.75
N GLN A 223 -23.33 26.77 -2.99
CA GLN A 223 -22.78 25.46 -3.39
C GLN A 223 -21.26 25.49 -3.57
N ASP A 224 -20.66 26.65 -3.82
CA ASP A 224 -19.22 26.80 -4.08
C ASP A 224 -18.36 26.56 -2.82
N ALA A 225 -18.96 26.71 -1.64
CA ALA A 225 -18.37 26.37 -0.35
C ALA A 225 -18.44 24.86 0.00
N TRP A 226 -19.00 24.02 -0.88
CA TRP A 226 -19.26 22.60 -0.62
C TRP A 226 -18.68 21.71 -1.71
N ALA A 227 -18.24 20.54 -1.27
CA ALA A 227 -18.02 19.37 -2.10
C ALA A 227 -19.24 18.46 -2.05
N PHE A 228 -19.59 17.85 -3.16
CA PHE A 228 -20.67 16.89 -3.31
C PHE A 228 -20.10 15.55 -3.77
N GLU A 229 -20.48 14.50 -3.05
CA GLU A 229 -20.12 13.12 -3.35
C GLU A 229 -21.39 12.28 -3.50
N VAL A 230 -21.33 11.21 -4.29
CA VAL A 230 -22.42 10.24 -4.38
C VAL A 230 -22.64 9.57 -3.02
N ASP A 231 -23.89 9.49 -2.59
CA ASP A 231 -24.28 8.64 -1.47
C ASP A 231 -24.43 7.19 -1.96
N TRP A 232 -23.45 6.37 -1.61
CA TRP A 232 -23.36 4.98 -2.03
C TRP A 232 -24.26 4.04 -1.23
N ASP A 233 -24.86 4.52 -0.13
CA ASP A 233 -25.65 3.72 0.83
C ASP A 233 -24.93 2.43 1.26
N GLY A 234 -23.61 2.53 1.48
CA GLY A 234 -22.74 1.41 1.79
C GLY A 234 -22.61 1.14 3.29
N ALA A 235 -21.76 0.16 3.63
CA ALA A 235 -21.42 -0.13 5.02
C ALA A 235 -20.17 0.68 5.42
N ARG A 236 -20.37 1.67 6.31
CA ARG A 236 -19.28 2.53 6.80
C ARG A 236 -18.12 1.70 7.35
N THR A 237 -16.91 1.97 6.86
CA THR A 237 -15.69 1.22 7.20
C THR A 237 -14.48 2.14 7.26
N LEU A 238 -13.76 2.10 8.39
CA LEU A 238 -12.46 2.74 8.54
C LEU A 238 -11.34 1.74 8.26
N ALA A 239 -10.37 2.12 7.45
CA ALA A 239 -9.19 1.31 7.17
C ALA A 239 -7.94 1.93 7.82
N TYR A 240 -7.38 1.21 8.78
CA TYR A 240 -6.12 1.53 9.45
C TYR A 240 -5.03 0.73 8.74
N ALA A 241 -4.19 1.43 7.99
CA ALA A 241 -3.11 0.84 7.24
C ALA A 241 -1.77 1.27 7.83
N ASP A 242 -0.97 0.30 8.23
CA ASP A 242 0.40 0.42 8.69
C ASP A 242 1.27 -0.51 7.80
N PRO A 243 2.60 -0.35 7.70
CA PRO A 243 3.43 -1.17 6.82
C PRO A 243 3.18 -2.67 7.00
N GLY A 244 2.69 -3.32 5.95
CA GLY A 244 2.38 -4.75 5.93
C GLY A 244 1.16 -5.17 6.77
N ARG A 245 0.39 -4.23 7.32
CA ARG A 245 -0.78 -4.50 8.16
C ARG A 245 -1.97 -3.64 7.77
N LEU A 246 -3.09 -4.31 7.52
CA LEU A 246 -4.39 -3.66 7.36
C LEU A 246 -5.34 -4.12 8.45
N ARG A 247 -6.02 -3.17 9.08
CA ARG A 247 -7.18 -3.43 9.95
C ARG A 247 -8.38 -2.63 9.44
N LEU A 248 -9.53 -3.30 9.34
CA LEU A 248 -10.80 -2.68 8.97
C LEU A 248 -11.70 -2.64 10.20
N ALA A 249 -12.28 -1.49 10.50
CA ALA A 249 -13.29 -1.33 11.54
C ALA A 249 -14.62 -0.90 10.92
N ASP A 250 -15.72 -1.50 11.36
CA ASP A 250 -17.07 -1.05 10.96
C ASP A 250 -17.45 0.28 11.63
N GLY A 251 -18.64 0.81 11.29
CA GLY A 251 -19.15 2.07 11.84
C GLY A 251 -19.29 2.11 13.37
N ASP A 252 -19.35 0.95 14.04
CA ASP A 252 -19.39 0.83 15.50
C ASP A 252 -17.99 0.57 16.11
N GLY A 253 -16.94 0.54 15.28
CA GLY A 253 -15.56 0.32 15.69
C GLY A 253 -15.14 -1.15 15.82
N ARG A 254 -15.98 -2.12 15.41
CA ARG A 254 -15.64 -3.55 15.51
C ARG A 254 -14.68 -3.96 14.40
N ASP A 255 -13.68 -4.79 14.74
CA ASP A 255 -12.76 -5.34 13.74
C ASP A 255 -13.49 -6.31 12.80
N VAL A 256 -13.52 -5.95 11.52
CA VAL A 256 -14.14 -6.71 10.44
C VAL A 256 -13.12 -7.14 9.38
N THR A 257 -11.82 -7.02 9.66
CA THR A 257 -10.72 -7.27 8.72
C THR A 257 -10.82 -8.63 8.04
N ARG A 258 -11.09 -9.68 8.82
CA ARG A 258 -11.17 -11.06 8.31
C ARG A 258 -12.33 -11.28 7.36
N ARG A 259 -13.39 -10.46 7.45
CA ARG A 259 -14.62 -10.60 6.66
C ARG A 259 -14.42 -10.18 5.20
N TYR A 260 -13.41 -9.36 4.90
CA TYR A 260 -13.17 -8.78 3.57
C TYR A 260 -11.77 -9.12 3.04
N PRO A 261 -11.46 -10.40 2.78
CA PRO A 261 -10.16 -10.81 2.25
C PRO A 261 -9.79 -10.15 0.91
N GLU A 262 -10.78 -9.74 0.12
CA GLU A 262 -10.60 -9.00 -1.14
C GLU A 262 -9.91 -7.64 -0.97
N LEU A 263 -9.86 -7.08 0.24
CA LEU A 263 -9.16 -5.83 0.56
C LEU A 263 -7.73 -6.02 1.03
N ARG A 264 -7.26 -7.26 1.25
CA ARG A 264 -5.85 -7.53 1.63
C ARG A 264 -4.85 -6.88 0.68
N PRO A 265 -5.05 -6.84 -0.66
CA PRO A 265 -4.11 -6.18 -1.55
C PRO A 265 -3.91 -4.68 -1.28
N LEU A 266 -4.80 -4.03 -0.52
CA LEU A 266 -4.63 -2.63 -0.10
C LEU A 266 -3.34 -2.43 0.71
N THR A 267 -2.87 -3.43 1.47
CA THR A 267 -1.57 -3.33 2.20
C THR A 267 -0.39 -3.06 1.25
N TYR A 268 -0.48 -3.55 0.02
CA TYR A 268 0.56 -3.37 -0.99
C TYR A 268 0.43 -2.02 -1.66
N ALA A 269 -0.80 -1.59 -1.93
CA ALA A 269 -1.08 -0.30 -2.56
C ALA A 269 -0.72 0.89 -1.67
N VAL A 270 -0.77 0.72 -0.34
CA VAL A 270 -0.31 1.74 0.60
C VAL A 270 1.20 1.68 0.86
N GLY A 271 1.85 0.57 0.50
CA GLY A 271 3.28 0.33 0.73
C GLY A 271 3.67 0.52 2.19
N ALA A 272 4.72 1.30 2.42
CA ALA A 272 5.22 1.67 3.74
C ALA A 272 4.49 2.86 4.42
N ARG A 273 3.39 3.35 3.86
CA ARG A 273 2.67 4.49 4.43
C ARG A 273 1.82 4.10 5.64
N ARG A 274 1.61 5.06 6.53
CA ARG A 274 0.63 4.99 7.63
C ARG A 274 -0.59 5.83 7.31
N LEU A 275 -1.73 5.18 7.14
CA LEU A 275 -2.97 5.82 6.72
C LEU A 275 -4.13 5.45 7.63
N LEU A 276 -5.00 6.42 7.89
CA LEU A 276 -6.37 6.17 8.34
C LEU A 276 -7.33 6.67 7.27
N LEU A 277 -7.98 5.73 6.60
CA LEU A 277 -8.94 6.01 5.53
C LEU A 277 -10.37 5.88 6.05
N ASP A 278 -11.24 6.74 5.55
CA ASP A 278 -12.67 6.70 5.81
C ASP A 278 -13.44 6.50 4.50
N GLY A 279 -14.42 5.59 4.54
CA GLY A 279 -15.12 5.15 3.36
C GLY A 279 -16.24 4.16 3.64
N GLU A 280 -16.76 3.56 2.59
CA GLU A 280 -17.86 2.62 2.64
C GLU A 280 -17.60 1.37 1.79
N LEU A 281 -18.03 0.22 2.28
CA LEU A 281 -18.06 -1.01 1.51
C LEU A 281 -19.36 -1.08 0.72
N VAL A 282 -19.23 -1.23 -0.60
CA VAL A 282 -20.35 -1.28 -1.54
C VAL A 282 -20.30 -2.61 -2.28
N ALA A 283 -21.43 -3.33 -2.31
CA ALA A 283 -21.58 -4.51 -3.15
C ALA A 283 -22.36 -4.13 -4.40
N PHE A 284 -21.89 -4.54 -5.58
CA PHE A 284 -22.55 -4.24 -6.85
C PHE A 284 -23.34 -5.44 -7.38
N GLY A 285 -24.46 -5.15 -8.03
CA GLY A 285 -25.24 -6.10 -8.83
C GLY A 285 -24.61 -6.39 -10.18
N ALA A 286 -25.19 -7.33 -10.94
CA ALA A 286 -24.74 -7.65 -12.29
C ALA A 286 -24.98 -6.51 -13.31
N ASP A 287 -25.88 -5.60 -12.97
CA ASP A 287 -26.19 -4.35 -13.66
C ASP A 287 -25.22 -3.21 -13.33
N GLY A 288 -24.23 -3.46 -12.46
CA GLY A 288 -23.25 -2.45 -12.02
C GLY A 288 -23.79 -1.46 -10.99
N ARG A 289 -25.00 -1.68 -10.44
CA ARG A 289 -25.60 -0.79 -9.44
C ARG A 289 -25.33 -1.26 -8.01
N PRO A 290 -25.23 -0.34 -7.02
CA PRO A 290 -25.17 -0.72 -5.61
C PRO A 290 -26.34 -1.62 -5.21
N SER A 291 -26.06 -2.68 -4.46
CA SER A 291 -27.03 -3.69 -4.05
C SER A 291 -26.98 -3.94 -2.54
N ALA A 292 -27.90 -3.28 -1.82
CA ALA A 292 -28.04 -3.46 -0.37
C ALA A 292 -28.27 -4.94 0.02
N THR A 293 -28.98 -5.71 -0.79
CA THR A 293 -29.19 -7.15 -0.55
C THR A 293 -27.89 -7.94 -0.61
N ARG A 294 -27.02 -7.66 -1.59
CA ARG A 294 -25.70 -8.32 -1.68
C ARG A 294 -24.78 -7.88 -0.55
N LEU A 295 -24.81 -6.59 -0.20
CA LEU A 295 -24.03 -6.04 0.91
C LEU A 295 -24.44 -6.65 2.25
N ARG A 296 -25.75 -6.76 2.56
CA ARG A 296 -26.24 -7.41 3.79
C ARG A 296 -25.75 -8.86 3.91
N ARG A 297 -25.71 -9.60 2.79
CA ARG A 297 -25.10 -10.95 2.78
C ARG A 297 -23.62 -10.90 3.13
N ARG A 298 -22.85 -9.91 2.67
CA ARG A 298 -21.44 -9.80 3.05
C ARG A 298 -21.24 -9.46 4.52
N VAL A 299 -22.02 -8.52 5.04
CA VAL A 299 -21.97 -8.12 6.46
C VAL A 299 -22.31 -9.29 7.39
N ALA A 300 -23.29 -10.12 7.03
CA ALA A 300 -23.72 -11.26 7.84
C ALA A 300 -22.78 -12.49 7.78
N ALA A 301 -21.62 -12.42 7.12
CA ALA A 301 -20.68 -13.53 7.06
C ALA A 301 -19.95 -13.72 8.41
N SER A 302 -19.88 -14.96 8.90
CA SER A 302 -19.42 -15.27 10.26
C SER A 302 -18.22 -16.22 10.33
N ASP A 303 -18.18 -17.28 9.52
CA ASP A 303 -17.08 -18.25 9.48
C ASP A 303 -16.23 -18.13 8.21
N GLU A 304 -15.03 -18.71 8.22
CA GLU A 304 -14.05 -18.53 7.14
C GLU A 304 -14.48 -19.14 5.80
N THR A 305 -15.24 -20.24 5.82
CA THR A 305 -15.73 -20.88 4.59
C THR A 305 -16.84 -20.03 3.97
N ASP A 306 -17.77 -19.54 4.80
CA ASP A 306 -18.82 -18.63 4.38
C ASP A 306 -18.25 -17.29 3.87
N ILE A 307 -17.26 -16.74 4.55
CA ILE A 307 -16.56 -15.51 4.13
C ILE A 307 -15.97 -15.70 2.72
N ARG A 308 -15.22 -16.78 2.48
CA ARG A 308 -14.60 -17.05 1.18
C ARG A 308 -15.64 -17.18 0.07
N ARG A 309 -16.67 -18.01 0.28
CA ARG A 309 -17.76 -18.21 -0.68
C ARG A 309 -18.52 -16.91 -0.98
N ARG A 310 -18.81 -16.09 0.03
CA ARG A 310 -19.53 -14.82 -0.16
C ARG A 310 -18.65 -13.78 -0.83
N ALA A 311 -17.34 -13.72 -0.56
CA ALA A 311 -16.42 -12.83 -1.25
C ALA A 311 -16.37 -13.11 -2.77
N GLU A 312 -16.42 -14.38 -3.18
CA GLU A 312 -16.46 -14.76 -4.60
C GLU A 312 -17.78 -14.42 -5.28
N THR A 313 -18.91 -14.67 -4.59
CA THR A 313 -20.25 -14.51 -5.18
C THR A 313 -20.82 -13.11 -5.06
N ALA A 314 -20.32 -12.31 -4.11
CA ALA A 314 -20.74 -10.95 -3.82
C ALA A 314 -19.54 -10.08 -3.40
N PRO A 315 -18.57 -9.84 -4.30
CA PRO A 315 -17.41 -9.00 -3.97
C PRO A 315 -17.86 -7.59 -3.60
N VAL A 316 -17.12 -6.97 -2.67
CA VAL A 316 -17.30 -5.57 -2.29
C VAL A 316 -16.18 -4.70 -2.87
N VAL A 317 -16.49 -3.42 -3.04
CA VAL A 317 -15.51 -2.37 -3.33
C VAL A 317 -15.50 -1.42 -2.14
N TYR A 318 -14.30 -1.10 -1.64
CA TYR A 318 -14.11 -0.05 -0.65
C TYR A 318 -14.02 1.32 -1.32
N VAL A 319 -15.06 2.12 -1.12
CA VAL A 319 -15.19 3.46 -1.67
C VAL A 319 -14.68 4.46 -0.65
N VAL A 320 -13.49 5.01 -0.91
CA VAL A 320 -12.78 5.88 0.03
C VAL A 320 -13.07 7.35 -0.29
N TYR A 321 -13.46 8.10 0.73
CA TYR A 321 -13.81 9.52 0.57
C TYR A 321 -13.13 10.47 1.54
N ASP A 322 -12.46 9.99 2.59
CA ASP A 322 -11.69 10.84 3.49
C ASP A 322 -10.37 10.20 3.92
N LEU A 323 -9.40 11.04 4.25
CA LEU A 323 -8.08 10.67 4.76
C LEU A 323 -7.86 11.41 6.09
N LEU A 324 -7.77 10.65 7.17
CA LEU A 324 -7.78 11.18 8.53
C LEU A 324 -6.40 11.18 9.19
N HIS A 325 -5.46 10.41 8.64
CA HIS A 325 -4.07 10.33 9.09
C HIS A 325 -3.17 10.01 7.91
N LEU A 326 -2.02 10.67 7.81
CA LEU A 326 -1.00 10.40 6.81
C LEU A 326 0.40 10.51 7.41
N ASP A 327 1.12 9.39 7.48
CA ASP A 327 2.55 9.31 7.77
C ASP A 327 2.97 10.11 9.02
N GLY A 328 2.28 9.89 10.14
CA GLY A 328 2.59 10.60 11.40
C GLY A 328 1.85 11.92 11.60
N ARG A 329 1.02 12.34 10.64
CA ARG A 329 0.21 13.56 10.77
C ARG A 329 -1.26 13.21 10.88
N SER A 330 -1.88 13.58 11.99
CA SER A 330 -3.34 13.66 12.06
C SER A 330 -3.84 14.76 11.13
N LEU A 331 -4.87 14.43 10.35
CA LEU A 331 -5.53 15.36 9.45
C LEU A 331 -6.92 15.77 9.98
N LEU A 332 -7.26 15.41 11.22
CA LEU A 332 -8.60 15.64 11.76
C LEU A 332 -8.98 17.13 11.82
N ASP A 333 -8.02 18.00 12.13
CA ASP A 333 -8.24 19.45 12.15
C ASP A 333 -7.98 20.14 10.81
N ALA A 334 -7.47 19.41 9.81
CA ALA A 334 -7.28 19.95 8.46
C ALA A 334 -8.64 20.15 7.76
N PRO A 335 -8.80 21.22 6.94
CA PRO A 335 -9.97 21.41 6.08
C PRO A 335 -10.25 20.21 5.19
N TYR A 336 -11.52 19.92 4.90
CA TYR A 336 -11.91 18.81 4.01
C TYR A 336 -11.22 18.89 2.64
N GLU A 337 -11.10 20.09 2.06
CA GLU A 337 -10.41 20.28 0.77
C GLU A 337 -8.94 19.81 0.81
N GLU A 338 -8.24 20.05 1.93
CA GLU A 338 -6.86 19.59 2.13
C GLU A 338 -6.80 18.07 2.25
N ARG A 339 -7.64 17.47 3.10
CA ARG A 339 -7.71 16.01 3.28
C ARG A 339 -8.00 15.31 1.95
N ARG A 340 -8.88 15.91 1.16
CA ARG A 340 -9.29 15.38 -0.13
C ARG A 340 -8.18 15.48 -1.18
N ARG A 341 -7.44 16.60 -1.21
CA ARG A 341 -6.25 16.76 -2.06
C ARG A 341 -5.18 15.72 -1.72
N GLU A 342 -4.89 15.52 -0.44
CA GLU A 342 -3.93 14.52 0.04
C GLU A 342 -4.37 13.10 -0.33
N LEU A 343 -5.66 12.77 -0.13
CA LEU A 343 -6.23 11.48 -0.54
C LEU A 343 -6.08 11.21 -2.05
N THR A 344 -6.40 12.20 -2.89
CA THR A 344 -6.23 12.08 -4.35
C THR A 344 -4.76 11.92 -4.74
N ALA A 345 -3.84 12.60 -4.05
CA ALA A 345 -2.40 12.50 -4.31
C ALA A 345 -1.83 11.10 -4.04
N LEU A 346 -2.46 10.31 -3.16
CA LEU A 346 -2.09 8.91 -2.92
C LEU A 346 -2.32 8.01 -4.15
N ARG A 347 -3.18 8.42 -5.10
CA ARG A 347 -3.52 7.65 -6.31
C ARG A 347 -3.89 6.19 -6.01
N LEU A 348 -4.63 5.97 -4.92
CA LEU A 348 -5.06 4.63 -4.51
C LEU A 348 -6.04 4.07 -5.54
N ALA A 349 -5.56 3.13 -6.34
CA ALA A 349 -6.34 2.42 -7.34
C ALA A 349 -6.10 0.92 -7.22
N GLY A 350 -7.17 0.13 -7.26
CA GLY A 350 -7.09 -1.32 -7.20
C GLY A 350 -8.40 -1.97 -7.61
N SER A 351 -8.41 -3.30 -7.64
CA SER A 351 -9.59 -4.06 -8.08
C SER A 351 -10.74 -4.07 -7.09
N ALA A 352 -10.47 -3.78 -5.81
CA ALA A 352 -11.44 -3.86 -4.72
C ALA A 352 -11.56 -2.54 -3.93
N TRP A 353 -10.97 -1.44 -4.39
CA TRP A 353 -11.15 -0.12 -3.80
C TRP A 353 -11.08 0.97 -4.86
N GLN A 354 -11.69 2.10 -4.56
CA GLN A 354 -11.69 3.28 -5.40
C GLN A 354 -11.74 4.55 -4.56
N VAL A 355 -11.20 5.62 -5.11
CA VAL A 355 -11.32 6.98 -4.59
C VAL A 355 -12.16 7.76 -5.63
N PRO A 356 -13.50 7.75 -5.56
CA PRO A 356 -14.32 8.48 -6.54
C PRO A 356 -14.09 9.97 -6.40
N ASP A 357 -14.15 10.71 -7.50
CA ASP A 357 -14.04 12.17 -7.46
C ASP A 357 -15.16 12.82 -6.64
N HIS A 358 -14.90 14.07 -6.24
CA HIS A 358 -15.85 14.94 -5.58
C HIS A 358 -16.12 16.13 -6.49
N GLN A 359 -17.37 16.60 -6.54
CA GLN A 359 -17.75 17.77 -7.31
C GLN A 359 -17.77 18.98 -6.39
N ARG A 360 -17.03 20.05 -6.72
CA ARG A 360 -17.20 21.36 -6.08
C ARG A 360 -18.30 22.13 -6.83
N GLY A 361 -19.25 22.71 -6.10
CA GLY A 361 -20.45 23.30 -6.72
C GLY A 361 -21.35 22.25 -7.39
N ASP A 362 -22.33 22.70 -8.18
CA ASP A 362 -23.19 21.85 -9.04
C ASP A 362 -23.80 20.60 -8.36
N GLY A 363 -24.08 20.68 -7.06
CA GLY A 363 -24.67 19.60 -6.28
C GLY A 363 -26.08 19.24 -6.73
N ASP A 364 -26.84 20.19 -7.29
CA ASP A 364 -28.13 19.95 -7.94
C ASP A 364 -27.99 19.08 -9.20
N VAL A 365 -26.95 19.31 -10.01
CA VAL A 365 -26.66 18.47 -11.18
C VAL A 365 -26.31 17.05 -10.75
N LEU A 366 -25.46 16.91 -9.73
CA LEU A 366 -25.09 15.58 -9.21
C LEU A 366 -26.29 14.86 -8.57
N LEU A 367 -27.16 15.58 -7.86
CA LEU A 367 -28.37 15.03 -7.25
C LEU A 367 -29.35 14.53 -8.30
N GLU A 368 -29.57 15.29 -9.37
CA GLU A 368 -30.42 14.86 -10.48
C GLU A 368 -29.83 13.64 -11.20
N ALA A 369 -28.52 13.61 -11.44
CA ALA A 369 -27.84 12.42 -11.97
C ALA A 369 -28.01 11.20 -11.06
N ALA A 370 -27.89 11.38 -9.73
CA ALA A 370 -28.12 10.33 -8.76
C ALA A 370 -29.57 9.78 -8.84
N ARG A 371 -30.56 10.68 -8.98
CA ARG A 371 -31.97 10.33 -9.17
C ARG A 371 -32.20 9.48 -10.42
N GLN A 372 -31.65 9.91 -11.56
CA GLN A 372 -31.77 9.21 -12.84
C GLN A 372 -31.13 7.81 -12.82
N GLN A 373 -30.08 7.64 -12.01
CA GLN A 373 -29.40 6.36 -11.84
C GLN A 373 -30.00 5.47 -10.74
N GLY A 374 -31.01 5.96 -10.00
CA GLY A 374 -31.63 5.25 -8.89
C GLY A 374 -30.71 5.08 -7.68
N LEU A 375 -29.79 6.03 -7.46
CA LEU A 375 -28.89 6.09 -6.31
C LEU A 375 -29.58 6.77 -5.12
N ALA A 376 -29.04 6.60 -3.91
CA ALA A 376 -29.67 7.11 -2.68
C ALA A 376 -29.71 8.66 -2.61
N GLY A 377 -28.73 9.33 -3.21
CA GLY A 377 -28.60 10.77 -3.17
C GLY A 377 -27.16 11.24 -3.24
N VAL A 378 -26.89 12.36 -2.57
CA VAL A 378 -25.54 12.93 -2.44
C VAL A 378 -25.24 13.28 -0.98
N VAL A 379 -23.95 13.30 -0.65
CA VAL A 379 -23.42 13.84 0.60
C VAL A 379 -22.69 15.13 0.28
N ALA A 380 -23.18 16.25 0.83
CA ALA A 380 -22.50 17.54 0.75
C ALA A 380 -21.57 17.71 1.96
N LYS A 381 -20.31 18.07 1.74
CA LYS A 381 -19.29 18.31 2.77
C LYS A 381 -18.73 19.72 2.62
N ARG A 382 -18.76 20.53 3.68
CA ARG A 382 -18.25 21.92 3.64
C ARG A 382 -16.72 21.90 3.48
N LEU A 383 -16.19 22.64 2.51
CA LEU A 383 -14.78 22.54 2.10
C LEU A 383 -13.79 22.90 3.21
N ASP A 384 -14.13 23.91 4.03
CA ASP A 384 -13.33 24.38 5.16
C ASP A 384 -13.49 23.54 6.44
N SER A 385 -14.34 22.50 6.41
CA SER A 385 -14.73 21.81 7.64
C SER A 385 -13.68 20.80 8.10
N PRO A 386 -13.34 20.80 9.40
CA PRO A 386 -12.53 19.75 10.01
C PRO A 386 -13.35 18.47 10.17
N TYR A 387 -12.66 17.35 10.35
CA TYR A 387 -13.29 16.09 10.72
C TYR A 387 -13.59 16.09 12.22
N ARG A 388 -14.81 15.70 12.60
CA ARG A 388 -15.26 15.66 14.00
C ARG A 388 -15.65 14.23 14.40
N PRO A 389 -14.72 13.42 14.92
CA PRO A 389 -14.97 12.03 15.26
C PRO A 389 -16.17 11.84 16.18
N GLY A 390 -17.00 10.86 15.87
CA GLY A 390 -18.20 10.48 16.64
C GLY A 390 -19.30 11.54 16.69
N ARG A 391 -19.17 12.66 15.96
CA ARG A 391 -20.16 13.72 15.93
C ARG A 391 -21.03 13.61 14.68
N ARG A 392 -22.33 13.83 14.87
CA ARG A 392 -23.23 14.21 13.79
C ARG A 392 -23.06 15.72 13.55
N SER A 393 -22.69 16.11 12.34
CA SER A 393 -22.39 17.51 12.01
C SER A 393 -23.28 18.04 10.90
N ARG A 394 -23.50 19.36 10.89
CA ARG A 394 -24.16 20.08 9.79
C ARG A 394 -23.22 20.40 8.64
N ASP A 395 -21.92 20.20 8.86
CA ASP A 395 -20.85 20.38 7.88
C ASP A 395 -20.87 19.24 6.86
N TRP A 396 -21.48 18.11 7.23
CA TRP A 396 -21.80 17.01 6.33
C TRP A 396 -23.33 16.88 6.25
N ARG A 397 -23.88 16.95 5.04
CA ARG A 397 -25.33 16.87 4.82
C ARG A 397 -25.65 15.74 3.88
N ARG A 398 -26.52 14.83 4.31
CA ARG A 398 -27.08 13.78 3.46
C ARG A 398 -28.33 14.33 2.79
N ILE A 399 -28.37 14.29 1.47
CA ILE A 399 -29.46 14.83 0.64
C ILE A 399 -29.97 13.69 -0.24
N THR A 400 -31.20 13.25 0.00
CA THR A 400 -31.81 12.13 -0.72
C THR A 400 -32.24 12.54 -2.12
N ALA A 401 -32.05 11.64 -3.09
CA ALA A 401 -32.43 11.81 -4.49
C ALA A 401 -33.95 11.90 -4.71
#